data_AF-A0A7S7RR70-F1
#
_entry.id   AF-A0A7S7RR70-F1
#
_cell.length_a   1.000
_cell.length_b   1.000
_cell.length_c   1.000
_cell.angle_alpha   90.00
_cell.angle_beta   90.00
_cell.angle_gamma   90.00
#
_symmetry.space_group_name_H-M   'P 1'
#
loop_
_entity.id
_entity.type
_entity.pdbx_description
1 polymer ?
#
loop_
_entity_poly.entity_id
_entity_poly.type
_entity_poly.pdbx_seq_one_letter_code
_entity_poly.pdbx_strand_id
1 'polypeptide(L)'
;MKQYNLVILFILILITISVSSYFFYLDIIYKDKLVKKDVESLYDLTRIAGKPIVVYSNATEIEEKVFKYNEIIQELNIDAIAEADSSFMVVRGEIHNNYSYILLKRLLNIIKNDEVNLMTACVGKECTDNDYGFLIKFRPYLLKLK
;
A
#
# COMPACT_ATOMS: atom_id res chain seq x y z
N MET A 1 38.15 -46.79 37.77
CA MET A 1 36.75 -46.49 37.40
C MET A 1 36.48 -45.05 36.92
N LYS A 2 37.40 -44.08 36.98
CA LYS A 2 37.14 -42.68 36.55
C LYS A 2 37.43 -42.36 35.07
N GLN A 3 38.33 -43.10 34.40
CA GLN A 3 38.71 -42.82 33.00
C GLN A 3 37.69 -43.29 31.95
N TYR A 4 37.07 -44.47 32.15
CA TYR A 4 36.07 -44.98 31.20
C TYR A 4 34.82 -44.09 31.10
N ASN A 5 34.50 -43.37 32.17
CA ASN A 5 33.34 -42.48 32.22
C ASN A 5 33.54 -41.21 31.36
N LEU A 6 34.79 -40.71 31.25
CA LEU A 6 35.15 -39.57 30.42
C LEU A 6 35.09 -39.89 28.92
N VAL A 7 35.53 -41.09 28.54
CA VAL A 7 35.49 -41.54 27.13
C VAL A 7 34.05 -41.71 26.66
N ILE A 8 33.20 -42.34 27.48
CA ILE A 8 31.77 -42.52 27.16
C ILE A 8 31.06 -41.16 27.06
N LEU A 9 31.36 -40.22 27.97
CA LEU A 9 30.82 -38.86 27.92
C LEU A 9 31.24 -38.14 26.64
N PHE A 10 32.50 -38.28 26.21
CA PHE A 10 33.02 -37.66 24.99
C PHE A 10 32.34 -38.22 23.73
N ILE A 11 32.12 -39.53 23.68
CA ILE A 11 31.39 -40.18 22.58
C ILE A 11 29.93 -39.70 22.52
N LEU A 12 29.27 -39.57 23.68
CA LEU A 12 27.92 -39.03 23.77
C LEU A 12 27.85 -37.60 23.23
N ILE A 13 28.78 -36.72 23.64
CA ILE A 13 28.84 -35.34 23.15
C ILE A 13 29.00 -35.30 21.63
N LEU A 14 29.87 -36.14 21.07
CA LEU A 14 30.07 -36.24 19.61
C LEU A 14 28.80 -36.66 18.87
N ILE A 15 28.08 -37.66 19.40
CA ILE A 15 26.80 -38.10 18.83
C ILE A 15 25.78 -36.96 18.88
N THR A 16 25.65 -36.27 20.00
CA THR A 16 24.69 -35.17 20.15
C THR A 16 24.97 -34.02 19.18
N ILE A 17 26.25 -33.66 18.99
CA ILE A 17 26.66 -32.64 18.01
C ILE A 17 26.32 -33.11 16.59
N SER A 18 26.61 -34.37 16.25
CA SER A 18 26.38 -34.89 14.91
C SER A 18 24.89 -35.01 14.57
N VAL A 19 24.05 -35.38 15.53
CA VAL A 19 22.59 -35.42 15.34
C VAL A 19 22.03 -34.01 15.21
N SER A 20 22.50 -33.06 16.03
CA SER A 20 22.04 -31.67 15.98
C SER A 20 22.42 -30.99 14.66
N SER A 21 23.64 -31.23 14.16
CA SER A 21 24.08 -30.69 12.86
C SER A 21 23.33 -31.32 11.69
N TYR A 22 22.96 -32.59 11.78
CA TYR A 22 22.10 -33.25 10.79
C TYR A 22 20.69 -32.64 10.73
N PHE A 23 20.06 -32.41 11.89
CA PHE A 23 18.76 -31.74 11.94
C PHE A 23 18.83 -30.30 11.44
N PHE A 24 19.88 -29.56 11.81
CA PHE A 24 20.09 -28.20 11.30
C PHE A 24 20.26 -28.17 9.77
N TYR A 25 20.99 -29.13 9.21
CA TYR A 25 21.16 -29.26 7.76
C TYR A 25 19.84 -29.59 7.04
N LEU A 26 19.06 -30.51 7.60
CA LEU A 26 17.73 -30.83 7.07
C LEU A 26 16.80 -29.61 7.10
N ASP A 27 16.80 -28.84 8.18
CA ASP A 27 15.94 -27.68 8.35
C ASP A 27 16.27 -26.59 7.30
N ILE A 28 17.56 -26.37 7.01
CA ILE A 28 18.00 -25.49 5.92
C ILE A 28 17.47 -25.99 4.56
N ILE A 29 17.66 -27.28 4.24
CA ILE A 29 17.24 -27.83 2.94
C ILE A 29 15.72 -27.78 2.75
N TYR A 30 14.95 -28.12 3.80
CA TYR A 30 13.50 -28.12 3.73
C TYR A 30 12.94 -26.70 3.64
N LYS A 31 13.53 -25.75 4.37
CA LYS A 31 13.18 -24.33 4.28
C LYS A 31 13.47 -23.77 2.90
N ASP A 32 14.62 -24.12 2.30
CA ASP A 32 15.00 -23.66 0.96
C ASP A 32 14.07 -24.23 -0.13
N LYS A 33 13.63 -25.49 0.02
CA LYS A 33 12.62 -26.10 -0.87
C LYS A 33 11.24 -25.44 -0.73
N LEU A 34 10.81 -25.10 0.48
CA LEU A 34 9.55 -24.39 0.72
C LEU A 34 9.57 -23.00 0.09
N VAL A 35 10.65 -22.23 0.32
CA VAL A 35 10.83 -20.91 -0.29
C VAL A 35 10.83 -20.99 -1.82
N LYS A 36 11.50 -21.97 -2.41
CA LYS A 36 11.49 -22.17 -3.86
C LYS A 36 10.09 -22.43 -4.42
N LYS A 37 9.29 -23.26 -3.74
CA LYS A 37 7.92 -23.57 -4.15
C LYS A 37 6.98 -22.37 -4.01
N ASP A 38 7.14 -21.57 -2.97
CA ASP A 38 6.36 -20.35 -2.76
C ASP A 38 6.69 -19.28 -3.82
N VAL A 39 7.97 -19.14 -4.17
CA VAL A 39 8.41 -18.23 -5.24
C VAL A 39 7.90 -18.69 -6.60
N GLU A 40 7.98 -19.99 -6.92
CA GLU A 40 7.41 -20.54 -8.15
C GLU A 40 5.89 -20.33 -8.22
N SER A 41 5.17 -20.54 -7.11
CA SER A 41 3.72 -20.28 -7.03
C SER A 41 3.36 -18.81 -7.25
N LEU A 42 4.11 -17.87 -6.66
CA LEU A 42 3.91 -16.43 -6.87
C LEU A 42 4.25 -16.01 -8.30
N TYR A 43 5.29 -16.59 -8.88
CA TYR A 43 5.68 -16.35 -10.26
C TYR A 43 4.62 -16.86 -11.25
N ASP A 44 4.06 -18.06 -11.02
CA ASP A 44 2.98 -18.58 -11.85
C ASP A 44 1.68 -17.81 -11.66
N LEU A 45 1.34 -17.38 -10.44
CA LEU A 45 0.18 -16.50 -10.19
C LEU A 45 0.32 -15.16 -10.93
N THR A 46 1.50 -14.53 -10.89
CA THR A 46 1.75 -13.28 -11.63
C THR A 46 1.81 -13.48 -13.15
N ARG A 47 2.21 -14.66 -13.63
CA ARG A 47 2.17 -15.02 -15.05
C ARG A 47 0.74 -15.28 -15.54
N ILE A 48 -0.08 -15.98 -14.76
CA ILE A 48 -1.47 -16.35 -15.10
C ILE A 48 -2.40 -15.14 -14.99
N ALA A 49 -2.23 -14.29 -13.97
CA ALA A 49 -3.07 -13.10 -13.78
C ALA A 49 -2.72 -11.95 -14.74
N GLY A 50 -1.56 -12.00 -15.42
CA GLY A 50 -1.04 -10.88 -16.21
C GLY A 50 -0.50 -9.74 -15.34
N LYS A 51 0.33 -8.87 -15.93
CA LYS A 51 0.79 -7.66 -15.23
C LYS A 51 -0.39 -6.69 -15.09
N PRO A 52 -0.69 -6.16 -13.90
CA PRO A 52 -1.75 -5.16 -13.76
C PRO A 52 -1.42 -3.94 -14.61
N ILE A 53 -2.38 -3.52 -15.43
CA ILE A 53 -2.28 -2.34 -16.29
C ILE A 53 -3.07 -1.22 -15.62
N VAL A 54 -2.46 -0.05 -15.53
CA VAL A 54 -3.14 1.18 -15.10
C VAL A 54 -4.07 1.61 -16.22
N VAL A 55 -5.37 1.55 -15.98
CA VAL A 55 -6.40 2.05 -16.90
C VAL A 55 -7.06 3.26 -16.26
N TYR A 56 -6.95 4.42 -16.89
CA TYR A 56 -7.59 5.63 -16.39
C TYR A 56 -9.11 5.50 -16.43
N SER A 57 -9.75 6.06 -15.41
CA SER A 57 -11.19 6.00 -15.29
C SER A 57 -11.90 6.72 -16.43
N ASN A 58 -13.03 6.15 -16.87
CA ASN A 58 -13.92 6.78 -17.84
C ASN A 58 -14.79 7.87 -17.15
N ALA A 59 -15.58 8.62 -17.92
CA ALA A 59 -16.39 9.72 -17.38
C ALA A 59 -17.37 9.26 -16.27
N THR A 60 -18.04 8.12 -16.46
CA THR A 60 -18.98 7.56 -15.48
C THR A 60 -18.28 7.14 -14.19
N GLU A 61 -17.13 6.47 -14.29
CA GLU A 61 -16.30 6.08 -13.15
C GLU A 61 -15.75 7.31 -12.40
N ILE A 62 -15.47 8.41 -13.11
CA ILE A 62 -15.09 9.69 -12.49
C ILE A 62 -16.27 10.30 -11.73
N GLU A 63 -17.47 10.31 -12.29
CA GLU A 63 -18.68 10.81 -11.61
C GLU A 63 -19.01 10.00 -10.34
N GLU A 64 -18.90 8.68 -10.40
CA GLU A 64 -19.08 7.82 -9.21
C GLU A 64 -18.04 8.13 -8.13
N LYS A 65 -16.77 8.38 -8.51
CA LYS A 65 -15.75 8.80 -7.55
C LYS A 65 -16.04 10.19 -6.99
N VAL A 66 -16.50 11.14 -7.79
CA VAL A 66 -16.91 12.47 -7.31
C VAL A 66 -17.99 12.36 -6.23
N PHE A 67 -19.00 11.51 -6.46
CA PHE A 67 -20.06 11.27 -5.48
C PHE A 67 -19.47 10.78 -4.13
N LYS A 68 -18.62 9.76 -4.17
CA LYS A 68 -17.94 9.22 -2.97
C LYS A 68 -17.07 10.27 -2.27
N TYR A 69 -16.33 11.08 -3.03
CA TYR A 69 -15.49 12.12 -2.45
C TYR A 69 -16.33 13.22 -1.80
N ASN A 70 -17.49 13.58 -2.37
CA ASN A 70 -18.41 14.51 -1.74
C ASN A 70 -19.01 13.95 -0.44
N GLU A 71 -19.32 12.64 -0.37
CA GLU A 71 -19.71 11.99 0.89
C GLU A 71 -18.60 12.08 1.95
N ILE A 72 -17.36 11.74 1.59
CA ILE A 72 -16.19 11.83 2.49
C ILE A 72 -15.97 13.26 2.98
N ILE A 73 -16.09 14.25 2.08
CA ILE A 73 -15.96 15.67 2.41
C ILE A 73 -17.02 16.09 3.44
N GLN A 74 -18.27 15.66 3.25
CA GLN A 74 -19.36 15.92 4.18
C GLN A 74 -19.14 15.22 5.54
N GLU A 75 -18.71 13.95 5.54
CA GLU A 75 -18.40 13.20 6.77
C GLU A 75 -17.26 13.84 7.58
N LEU A 76 -16.24 14.36 6.89
CA LEU A 76 -15.12 15.06 7.51
C LEU A 76 -15.45 16.50 7.89
N ASN A 77 -16.64 17.01 7.52
CA ASN A 77 -17.07 18.38 7.72
C ASN A 77 -16.05 19.40 7.16
N ILE A 78 -15.58 19.13 5.94
CA ILE A 78 -14.65 20.00 5.21
C ILE A 78 -15.47 20.95 4.34
N ASP A 79 -15.13 22.23 4.40
CA ASP A 79 -15.67 23.23 3.48
C ASP A 79 -15.00 23.09 2.10
N ALA A 80 -15.46 22.09 1.34
CA ALA A 80 -14.92 21.73 0.04
C ALA A 80 -16.00 21.09 -0.85
N ILE A 81 -15.69 21.01 -2.14
CA ILE A 81 -16.50 20.34 -3.14
C ILE A 81 -15.59 19.57 -4.10
N ALA A 82 -16.02 18.37 -4.49
CA ALA A 82 -15.44 17.59 -5.56
C ALA A 82 -16.26 17.75 -6.84
N GLU A 83 -15.58 18.01 -7.96
CA GLU A 83 -16.16 18.23 -9.29
C GLU A 83 -15.50 17.31 -10.32
N ALA A 84 -16.32 16.79 -11.24
CA ALA A 84 -15.84 16.03 -12.39
C ALA A 84 -15.40 16.99 -13.51
N ASP A 85 -14.24 16.71 -14.08
CA ASP A 85 -13.91 17.09 -15.45
C ASP A 85 -13.85 15.79 -16.28
N SER A 86 -14.09 15.91 -17.59
CA SER A 86 -14.09 14.85 -18.59
C SER A 86 -12.98 13.78 -18.47
N SER A 87 -11.84 14.11 -17.86
CA SER A 87 -10.70 13.20 -17.72
C SER A 87 -10.02 13.23 -16.35
N PHE A 88 -10.45 14.08 -15.41
CA PHE A 88 -9.86 14.23 -14.08
C PHE A 88 -10.89 14.75 -13.09
N MET A 89 -10.59 14.65 -11.80
CA MET A 89 -11.41 15.23 -10.74
C MET A 89 -10.68 16.39 -10.11
N VAL A 90 -11.44 17.40 -9.68
CA VAL A 90 -10.94 18.54 -8.94
C VAL A 90 -11.64 18.60 -7.58
N VAL A 91 -10.86 18.71 -6.51
CA VAL A 91 -11.39 19.04 -5.19
C VAL A 91 -10.95 20.44 -4.84
N ARG A 92 -11.91 21.34 -4.60
CA ARG A 92 -11.66 22.74 -4.21
C ARG A 92 -12.27 22.99 -2.84
N GLY A 93 -11.59 23.74 -1.99
CA GLY A 93 -12.13 24.07 -0.68
C GLY A 93 -11.42 25.24 0.00
N GLU A 94 -12.01 25.71 1.09
CA GLU A 94 -11.57 26.88 1.84
C GLU A 94 -10.81 26.49 3.10
N ILE A 95 -9.84 27.31 3.49
CA ILE A 95 -9.05 27.10 4.72
C ILE A 95 -9.26 28.30 5.64
N HIS A 96 -10.16 28.11 6.60
CA HIS A 96 -10.55 29.15 7.55
C HIS A 96 -9.62 29.24 8.76
N ASN A 97 -9.06 28.10 9.19
CA ASN A 97 -8.26 28.01 10.41
C ASN A 97 -7.33 26.77 10.42
N ASN A 98 -6.59 26.60 11.51
CA ASN A 98 -5.72 25.44 11.72
C ASN A 98 -6.46 24.10 11.68
N TYR A 99 -7.74 24.07 12.08
CA TYR A 99 -8.55 22.86 12.03
C TYR A 99 -8.88 22.47 10.59
N SER A 100 -9.24 23.42 9.72
CA SER A 100 -9.39 23.20 8.27
C SER A 100 -8.13 22.58 7.66
N TYR A 101 -6.95 23.04 8.08
CA TYR A 101 -5.68 22.48 7.62
C TYR A 101 -5.43 21.04 8.09
N ILE A 102 -5.86 20.69 9.32
CA ILE A 102 -5.81 19.31 9.82
C ILE A 102 -6.75 18.41 9.01
N LEU A 103 -7.96 18.88 8.68
CA LEU A 103 -8.90 18.13 7.87
C LEU A 103 -8.41 17.94 6.44
N LEU A 104 -7.80 18.97 5.84
CA LEU A 104 -7.13 18.87 4.54
C LEU A 104 -6.04 17.79 4.56
N LYS A 105 -5.21 17.71 5.62
CA LYS A 105 -4.22 16.64 5.76
C LYS A 105 -4.85 15.25 5.80
N ARG A 106 -6.02 15.10 6.45
CA ARG A 106 -6.77 13.83 6.44
C ARG A 106 -7.27 13.49 5.05
N LEU A 107 -7.86 14.46 4.34
CA LEU A 107 -8.31 14.29 2.96
C LEU A 107 -7.15 13.89 2.03
N LEU A 108 -6.00 14.55 2.14
CA LEU A 108 -4.80 14.20 1.38
C LEU A 108 -4.30 12.78 1.70
N ASN A 109 -4.45 12.32 2.93
CA ASN A 109 -4.10 10.95 3.29
C ASN A 109 -5.06 9.93 2.65
N ILE A 110 -6.35 10.26 2.51
CA ILE A 110 -7.32 9.44 1.79
C ILE A 110 -6.93 9.37 0.30
N ILE A 111 -6.70 10.53 -0.33
CA ILE A 111 -6.29 10.63 -1.74
C ILE A 111 -5.02 9.83 -2.00
N LYS A 112 -4.02 9.93 -1.11
CA LYS A 112 -2.74 9.21 -1.25
C LYS A 112 -2.90 7.69 -1.25
N ASN A 113 -3.90 7.16 -0.54
CA ASN A 113 -4.16 5.72 -0.43
C ASN A 113 -5.20 5.23 -1.45
N ASP A 114 -5.73 6.12 -2.30
CA ASP A 114 -6.67 5.78 -3.36
C ASP A 114 -5.93 5.57 -4.70
N GLU A 115 -6.56 4.87 -5.64
CA GLU A 115 -6.07 4.63 -6.99
C GLU A 115 -6.24 5.89 -7.85
N VAL A 116 -5.37 6.87 -7.60
CA VAL A 116 -5.39 8.18 -8.24
C VAL A 116 -3.99 8.66 -8.60
N ASN A 117 -3.88 9.36 -9.72
CA ASN A 117 -2.66 10.02 -10.15
C ASN A 117 -2.78 11.52 -9.85
N LEU A 118 -2.00 12.02 -8.89
CA LEU A 118 -1.99 13.44 -8.53
C LEU A 118 -1.39 14.26 -9.67
N MET A 119 -2.18 15.18 -10.23
CA MET A 119 -1.73 16.07 -11.30
C MET A 119 -1.23 17.39 -10.74
N THR A 120 -1.96 17.99 -9.81
CA THR A 120 -1.63 19.29 -9.22
C THR A 120 -2.22 19.39 -7.83
N ALA A 121 -1.48 20.00 -6.91
CA ALA A 121 -1.98 20.41 -5.61
C ALA A 121 -1.54 21.85 -5.34
N CYS A 122 -2.50 22.70 -4.99
CA CYS A 122 -2.28 24.08 -4.59
C CYS A 122 -2.90 24.27 -3.20
N VAL A 123 -2.16 24.83 -2.26
CA VAL A 123 -2.64 25.20 -0.93
C VAL A 123 -2.11 26.58 -0.59
N GLY A 124 -2.99 27.55 -0.36
CA GLY A 124 -2.61 28.90 0.01
C GLY A 124 -3.47 29.99 -0.61
N LYS A 125 -2.92 31.21 -0.62
CA LYS A 125 -3.49 32.35 -1.33
C LYS A 125 -3.46 32.05 -2.84
N GLU A 126 -4.48 32.49 -3.57
CA GLU A 126 -4.59 32.35 -5.04
C GLU A 126 -4.84 30.92 -5.57
N CYS A 127 -4.99 29.92 -4.69
CA CYS A 127 -5.33 28.55 -5.12
C CYS A 127 -6.82 28.36 -5.45
N THR A 128 -7.66 29.26 -4.95
CA THR A 128 -9.11 29.32 -5.13
C THR A 128 -9.51 30.78 -5.36
N ASP A 129 -10.76 31.02 -5.76
CA ASP A 129 -11.28 32.39 -5.91
C ASP A 129 -11.39 33.16 -4.57
N ASN A 130 -11.17 32.47 -3.44
CA ASN A 130 -11.13 33.02 -2.08
C ASN A 130 -9.71 33.30 -1.55
N ASP A 131 -9.62 34.11 -0.48
CA ASP A 131 -8.38 34.61 0.12
C ASP A 131 -7.36 33.51 0.52
N TYR A 132 -7.82 32.36 1.03
CA TYR A 132 -6.95 31.23 1.39
C TYR A 132 -7.69 29.90 1.25
N GLY A 133 -7.23 29.02 0.36
CA GLY A 133 -7.91 27.77 0.05
C GLY A 133 -6.98 26.69 -0.47
N PHE A 134 -7.58 25.61 -0.96
CA PHE A 134 -6.86 24.53 -1.62
C PHE A 134 -7.58 24.06 -2.87
N LEU A 135 -6.79 23.57 -3.80
CA LEU A 135 -7.24 22.96 -5.05
C LEU A 135 -6.37 21.75 -5.35
N ILE A 136 -6.99 20.58 -5.47
CA ILE A 136 -6.31 19.31 -5.74
C ILE A 136 -6.91 18.74 -7.02
N LYS A 137 -6.07 18.57 -8.04
CA LYS A 137 -6.41 17.95 -9.32
C LYS A 137 -5.77 16.58 -9.39
N PHE A 138 -6.57 15.56 -9.65
CA PHE A 138 -6.06 14.20 -9.80
C PHE A 138 -6.90 13.39 -10.77
N ARG A 139 -6.25 12.42 -11.38
CA ARG A 139 -6.85 11.54 -12.37
C ARG A 139 -7.03 10.14 -11.78
N PRO A 140 -8.27 9.67 -11.58
CA PRO A 140 -8.49 8.32 -11.10
C PRO A 140 -8.07 7.26 -12.11
N TYR A 141 -7.61 6.13 -11.61
CA TYR A 141 -7.34 4.96 -12.41
C TYR A 141 -7.82 3.71 -11.68
N LEU A 142 -7.90 2.60 -12.42
CA LEU A 142 -8.15 1.27 -11.90
C LEU A 142 -7.02 0.35 -12.35
N LEU A 143 -6.58 -0.52 -11.46
CA LEU A 143 -5.68 -1.62 -11.80
C LEU A 143 -6.49 -2.76 -12.40
N LYS A 144 -6.37 -2.95 -13.72
CA LYS A 144 -7.04 -4.05 -14.42
C LYS A 144 -6.03 -5.14 -14.76
N LEU A 145 -6.42 -6.40 -14.53
CA LEU A 145 -5.70 -7.56 -15.05
C LEU A 145 -5.94 -7.65 -16.56
N LYS A 146 -4.90 -8.03 -17.31
CA LYS A 146 -4.95 -8.11 -18.77
C LYS A 146 -5.66 -9.37 -19.24
#